data_AF-A0A3D9CNI6-F1
#
_entry.id   AF-A0A3D9CNI6-F1
#
_cell.length_a   1.000
_cell.length_b   1.000
_cell.length_c   1.000
_cell.angle_alpha   90.00
_cell.angle_beta   90.00
_cell.angle_gamma   90.00
#
_symmetry.space_group_name_H-M   'P 1'
#
loop_
_entity.id
_entity.type
_entity.pdbx_description
1 polymer ?
#
loop_
_entity_poly.entity_id
_entity_poly.type
_entity_poly.pdbx_seq_one_letter_code
_entity_poly.pdbx_strand_id
1 'polypeptide(L)'
;MKKVIAGAFALSLFVVSCKKEIKTESSVSSTDTLTTAMPEDSVSTPKNDSVASPPPSAPAPDNIITKNVGKYPHDIKFFEDKSISERLKKLAGSQYDEMVKNFNVESPIASENGIYKLTGCKQHDCPGYSTSIYYDAKNDNLNVSIDKNGKVTDFAEKGKITVSESLKSK
;
A
#
# COMPACT_ATOMS: atom_id res chain seq x y z
N MET A 1 -23.99 -50.02 -15.02
CA MET A 1 -22.77 -50.66 -15.58
C MET A 1 -21.63 -49.66 -15.47
N LYS A 2 -20.57 -50.04 -14.77
CA LYS A 2 -19.47 -49.17 -14.33
C LYS A 2 -18.39 -49.16 -15.42
N LYS A 3 -17.91 -47.98 -15.84
CA LYS A 3 -16.70 -47.85 -16.66
C LYS A 3 -15.68 -47.03 -15.87
N VAL A 4 -14.72 -47.77 -15.32
CA VAL A 4 -13.44 -47.28 -14.79
C VAL A 4 -12.49 -47.10 -15.96
N ILE A 5 -11.87 -45.93 -16.08
CA ILE A 5 -10.65 -45.75 -16.87
C ILE A 5 -9.62 -45.12 -15.95
N ALA A 6 -8.64 -45.94 -15.62
CA ALA A 6 -7.43 -45.59 -14.91
C ALA A 6 -6.50 -44.80 -15.86
N GLY A 7 -5.92 -43.72 -15.35
CA GLY A 7 -4.82 -43.00 -15.99
C GLY A 7 -3.83 -42.59 -14.90
N ALA A 8 -2.79 -43.41 -14.72
CA ALA A 8 -1.61 -43.11 -13.91
C ALA A 8 -0.51 -42.49 -14.80
N PHE A 9 0.56 -42.01 -14.17
CA PHE A 9 1.79 -41.37 -14.69
C PHE A 9 1.73 -39.84 -14.83
N ALA A 10 2.65 -39.05 -14.27
CA ALA A 10 3.86 -39.34 -13.51
C ALA A 10 4.23 -38.13 -12.65
N LEU A 11 4.65 -38.39 -11.41
CA LEU A 11 5.33 -37.46 -10.52
C LEU A 11 6.71 -37.13 -11.11
N SER A 12 6.96 -35.85 -11.38
CA SER A 12 8.29 -35.33 -11.67
C SER A 12 8.73 -34.46 -10.49
N LEU A 13 9.56 -35.04 -9.64
CA LEU A 13 10.35 -34.37 -8.60
C LEU A 13 11.68 -33.96 -9.21
N PHE A 14 12.03 -32.68 -9.19
CA PHE A 14 13.43 -32.26 -9.28
C PHE A 14 13.73 -31.10 -8.32
N VAL A 15 14.18 -31.54 -7.15
CA VAL A 15 15.27 -31.04 -6.27
C VAL A 15 15.63 -29.54 -6.23
N VAL A 16 15.57 -29.05 -4.99
CA VAL A 16 16.19 -27.82 -4.47
C VAL A 16 17.72 -27.94 -4.52
N SER A 17 18.41 -26.89 -4.98
CA SER A 17 19.85 -26.71 -4.76
C SER A 17 20.08 -25.35 -4.08
N CYS A 18 20.22 -25.39 -2.76
CA CYS A 18 20.83 -24.32 -1.99
C CYS A 18 22.35 -24.44 -2.12
N LYS A 19 23.01 -23.42 -2.67
CA LYS A 19 24.46 -23.27 -2.54
C LYS A 19 24.76 -22.06 -1.66
N LYS A 20 25.07 -22.36 -0.40
CA LYS A 20 25.65 -21.47 0.60
C LYS A 20 27.16 -21.55 0.46
N GLU A 21 27.83 -20.43 0.30
CA GLU A 21 29.27 -20.30 0.55
C GLU A 21 29.48 -19.03 1.39
N ILE A 22 29.95 -19.25 2.62
CA ILE A 22 30.53 -18.25 3.53
C ILE A 22 32.00 -18.66 3.66
N LYS A 23 32.93 -17.76 3.36
CA LYS A 23 34.31 -17.74 3.90
C LYS A 23 34.85 -16.32 3.70
N THR A 24 34.99 -15.54 4.76
CA THR A 24 36.16 -15.45 5.66
C THR A 24 37.25 -14.55 5.10
N GLU A 25 37.34 -13.39 5.76
CA GLU A 25 38.52 -12.64 6.17
C GLU A 25 39.88 -13.01 5.59
N SER A 26 40.56 -12.00 5.05
CA SER A 26 41.82 -11.45 5.57
C SER A 26 42.25 -10.30 4.66
N SER A 27 43.05 -9.32 5.05
CA SER A 27 43.51 -8.76 6.32
C SER A 27 44.57 -7.72 5.90
N VAL A 28 44.62 -6.59 6.60
CA VAL A 28 45.80 -5.71 6.78
C VAL A 28 46.28 -4.85 5.60
N SER A 29 46.17 -3.53 5.80
CA SER A 29 47.33 -2.64 6.02
C SER A 29 46.86 -1.44 6.86
N SER A 30 47.02 -1.48 8.19
CA SER A 30 48.09 -0.80 8.97
C SER A 30 47.85 0.72 9.08
N THR A 31 47.49 1.24 10.27
CA THR A 31 48.44 1.84 11.27
C THR A 31 48.84 3.25 10.80
N ASP A 32 48.75 4.38 11.50
CA ASP A 32 48.65 4.82 12.91
C ASP A 32 48.19 6.31 12.77
N THR A 33 47.50 7.01 13.66
CA THR A 33 48.04 7.61 14.88
C THR A 33 46.95 8.51 15.47
N LEU A 34 46.74 8.41 16.77
CA LEU A 34 46.08 9.40 17.62
C LEU A 34 46.61 10.83 17.36
N THR A 35 45.76 11.85 17.43
CA THR A 35 46.00 13.03 18.29
C THR A 35 44.71 13.81 18.54
N THR A 36 44.56 14.13 19.81
CA THR A 36 43.55 14.90 20.53
C THR A 36 43.22 16.27 19.94
N ALA A 37 41.96 16.72 20.06
CA ALA A 37 41.55 18.04 20.59
C ALA A 37 40.04 18.31 20.38
N MET A 38 39.27 18.33 21.47
CA MET A 38 38.18 19.30 21.69
C MET A 38 38.84 20.57 22.29
N PRO A 39 38.23 21.79 22.31
CA PRO A 39 36.79 22.08 22.41
C PRO A 39 36.26 23.34 21.67
N GLU A 40 34.96 23.58 21.92
CA GLU A 40 34.18 24.85 21.92
C GLU A 40 33.60 25.48 20.64
N ASP A 41 32.26 25.48 20.67
CA ASP A 41 31.32 26.59 20.49
C ASP A 41 31.43 27.49 19.25
N SER A 42 30.44 27.38 18.36
CA SER A 42 29.80 28.55 17.75
C SER A 42 28.46 28.18 17.16
N VAL A 43 27.43 28.74 17.80
CA VAL A 43 26.13 29.10 17.23
C VAL A 43 26.25 29.52 15.78
N SER A 44 25.49 28.86 14.91
CA SER A 44 24.98 29.45 13.68
C SER A 44 23.63 28.85 13.35
N THR A 45 22.62 29.67 13.56
CA THR A 45 21.22 29.49 13.17
C THR A 45 21.10 29.15 11.68
N PRO A 46 20.43 28.04 11.29
CA PRO A 46 19.84 27.97 9.98
C PRO A 46 18.51 28.74 10.01
N LYS A 47 18.49 29.83 9.26
CA LYS A 47 17.31 30.57 8.85
C LYS A 47 16.39 29.59 8.11
N ASN A 48 15.37 29.08 8.79
CA ASN A 48 14.35 28.27 8.15
C ASN A 48 13.33 29.24 7.55
N ASP A 49 13.39 29.38 6.22
CA ASP A 49 12.42 30.15 5.46
C ASP A 49 11.02 29.63 5.77
N SER A 50 10.17 30.55 6.22
CA SER A 50 8.75 30.33 6.45
C SER A 50 8.09 29.85 5.16
N VAL A 51 8.00 28.53 5.00
CA VAL A 51 7.00 27.91 4.13
C VAL A 51 5.66 28.25 4.77
N ALA A 52 4.98 29.22 4.17
CA ALA A 52 3.60 29.54 4.47
C ALA A 52 2.79 28.23 4.43
N SER A 53 2.29 27.84 5.60
CA SER A 53 1.32 26.76 5.69
C SER A 53 0.11 27.14 4.84
N PRO A 54 -0.39 26.26 3.95
CA PRO A 54 -1.61 26.54 3.21
C PRO A 54 -2.75 26.81 4.21
N PRO A 55 -3.68 27.71 3.87
CA PRO A 55 -4.78 28.06 4.76
C PRO A 55 -5.58 26.81 5.14
N PRO A 56 -6.12 26.74 6.37
CA PRO A 56 -6.95 25.63 6.79
C PRO A 56 -8.15 25.54 5.85
N SER A 57 -8.16 24.48 5.03
CA SER A 57 -9.34 24.13 4.24
C SER A 57 -10.47 23.82 5.22
N ALA A 58 -11.70 24.18 4.85
CA ALA A 58 -12.90 23.90 5.64
C ALA A 58 -12.85 22.48 6.24
N PRO A 59 -13.35 22.28 7.49
CA PRO A 59 -13.29 20.97 8.13
C PRO A 59 -13.91 19.93 7.20
N ALA A 60 -13.08 19.00 6.74
CA ALA A 60 -13.52 17.91 5.91
C ALA A 60 -14.63 17.16 6.67
N PRO A 61 -15.67 16.67 5.98
CA PRO A 61 -16.68 15.84 6.62
C PRO A 61 -15.98 14.71 7.40
N ASP A 62 -16.56 14.37 8.55
CA ASP A 62 -16.02 13.35 9.44
C ASP A 62 -15.90 12.02 8.69
N ASN A 63 -14.70 11.71 8.20
CA ASN A 63 -14.46 10.61 7.27
C ASN A 63 -13.44 9.65 7.89
N ILE A 64 -13.80 8.36 7.91
CA ILE A 64 -12.98 7.32 8.52
C ILE A 64 -11.60 7.17 7.86
N ILE A 65 -11.44 7.56 6.59
CA ILE A 65 -10.17 7.50 5.87
C ILE A 65 -9.25 8.64 6.34
N THR A 66 -9.76 9.87 6.41
CA THR A 66 -8.93 11.07 6.66
C THR A 66 -8.36 11.11 8.07
N LYS A 67 -9.06 10.50 9.04
CA LYS A 67 -8.66 10.43 10.45
C LYS A 67 -7.65 9.32 10.78
N ASN A 68 -7.44 8.38 9.86
CA ASN A 68 -6.74 7.13 10.15
C ASN A 68 -5.53 6.87 9.25
N VAL A 69 -4.87 7.95 8.77
CA VAL A 69 -3.60 7.83 8.04
C VAL A 69 -2.60 7.01 8.87
N GLY A 70 -1.95 6.04 8.23
CA GLY A 70 -1.01 5.11 8.85
C GLY A 70 -1.64 3.92 9.58
N LYS A 71 -2.97 3.81 9.62
CA LYS A 71 -3.68 2.62 10.14
C LYS A 71 -4.04 1.67 9.01
N TYR A 72 -4.22 0.39 9.33
CA TYR A 72 -4.69 -0.59 8.36
C TYR A 72 -6.22 -0.57 8.25
N PRO A 73 -6.79 -0.84 7.05
CA PRO A 73 -8.23 -0.93 6.85
C PRO A 73 -8.97 -1.86 7.82
N HIS A 74 -8.39 -3.01 8.20
CA HIS A 74 -8.98 -3.91 9.20
C HIS A 74 -9.01 -3.31 10.62
N ASP A 75 -7.98 -2.58 11.04
CA ASP A 75 -7.91 -1.95 12.38
C ASP A 75 -9.06 -0.96 12.60
N ILE A 76 -9.44 -0.26 11.53
CA ILE A 76 -10.50 0.76 11.54
C ILE A 76 -11.85 0.20 11.11
N LYS A 77 -11.94 -1.11 10.83
CA LYS A 77 -13.15 -1.77 10.33
C LYS A 77 -13.73 -1.06 9.09
N PHE A 78 -12.86 -0.71 8.15
CA PHE A 78 -13.17 0.12 6.98
C PHE A 78 -14.41 -0.34 6.20
N PHE A 79 -14.56 -1.65 6.00
CA PHE A 79 -15.72 -2.22 5.28
C PHE A 79 -16.97 -2.42 6.14
N GLU A 80 -16.88 -2.30 7.48
CA GLU A 80 -18.03 -2.30 8.39
C GLU A 80 -18.63 -0.90 8.55
N ASP A 81 -17.89 0.15 8.21
CA ASP A 81 -18.41 1.51 8.22
C ASP A 81 -19.52 1.67 7.17
N LYS A 82 -20.72 2.07 7.62
CA LYS A 82 -21.89 2.20 6.74
C LYS A 82 -21.70 3.27 5.67
N SER A 83 -21.09 4.42 6.04
CA SER A 83 -20.90 5.54 5.11
C SER A 83 -19.97 5.17 3.96
N ILE A 84 -19.00 4.29 4.20
CA ILE A 84 -18.08 3.78 3.19
C ILE A 84 -18.67 2.58 2.44
N SER A 85 -19.18 1.58 3.16
CA SER A 85 -19.63 0.33 2.54
C SER A 85 -20.81 0.54 1.59
N GLU A 86 -21.74 1.45 1.89
CA GLU A 86 -22.83 1.81 0.98
C GLU A 86 -22.33 2.49 -0.30
N ARG A 87 -21.36 3.40 -0.18
CA ARG A 87 -20.72 4.06 -1.32
C ARG A 87 -19.98 3.05 -2.20
N LEU A 88 -19.19 2.17 -1.59
CA LEU A 88 -18.46 1.13 -2.30
C LEU A 88 -19.40 0.12 -2.99
N LYS A 89 -20.51 -0.28 -2.36
CA LYS A 89 -21.53 -1.14 -2.99
C LYS A 89 -22.14 -0.49 -4.21
N LYS A 90 -22.50 0.79 -4.10
CA LYS A 90 -23.05 1.56 -5.23
C LYS A 90 -22.03 1.73 -6.36
N LEU A 91 -20.76 1.94 -6.01
CA LEU A 91 -19.67 2.23 -6.94
C LEU A 91 -19.18 0.98 -7.68
N ALA A 92 -18.86 -0.09 -6.96
CA ALA A 92 -18.31 -1.32 -7.52
C ALA A 92 -19.40 -2.30 -7.98
N GLY A 93 -20.65 -2.11 -7.54
CA GLY A 93 -21.80 -2.93 -7.93
C GLY A 93 -21.56 -4.41 -7.66
N SER A 94 -21.67 -5.23 -8.70
CA SER A 94 -21.46 -6.69 -8.62
C SER A 94 -20.04 -7.10 -8.22
N GLN A 95 -19.05 -6.20 -8.30
CA GLN A 95 -17.68 -6.49 -7.90
C GLN A 95 -17.42 -6.31 -6.40
N TYR A 96 -18.37 -5.70 -5.67
CA TYR A 96 -18.15 -5.33 -4.27
C TYR A 96 -17.84 -6.54 -3.37
N ASP A 97 -18.65 -7.61 -3.44
CA ASP A 97 -18.47 -8.76 -2.55
C ASP A 97 -17.14 -9.47 -2.78
N GLU A 98 -16.72 -9.61 -4.05
CA GLU A 98 -15.43 -10.19 -4.40
C GLU A 98 -14.27 -9.29 -3.96
N MET A 99 -14.42 -7.97 -4.12
CA MET A 99 -13.46 -6.97 -3.65
C MET A 99 -13.22 -7.09 -2.14
N VAL A 100 -14.28 -7.09 -1.32
CA VAL A 100 -14.14 -7.20 0.14
C VAL A 100 -13.55 -8.55 0.53
N LYS A 101 -14.01 -9.64 -0.09
CA LYS A 101 -13.52 -11.00 0.18
C LYS A 101 -12.02 -11.14 -0.05
N ASN A 102 -11.50 -10.50 -1.11
CA ASN A 102 -10.11 -10.58 -1.52
C ASN A 102 -9.25 -9.43 -0.95
N PHE A 103 -9.78 -8.57 -0.10
CA PHE A 103 -9.02 -7.50 0.54
C PHE A 103 -8.36 -8.04 1.83
N ASN A 104 -7.36 -8.92 1.70
CA ASN A 104 -6.81 -9.66 2.84
C ASN A 104 -5.43 -9.16 3.28
N VAL A 105 -4.52 -8.94 2.32
CA VAL A 105 -3.19 -8.39 2.57
C VAL A 105 -3.26 -6.91 2.28
N GLU A 106 -3.28 -6.11 3.33
CA GLU A 106 -3.57 -4.68 3.28
C GLU A 106 -2.30 -3.83 3.44
N SER A 107 -2.33 -2.60 2.94
CA SER A 107 -1.35 -1.55 3.30
C SER A 107 -2.00 -0.49 4.20
N PRO A 108 -1.20 0.19 5.05
CA PRO A 108 -1.69 1.33 5.80
C PRO A 108 -2.24 2.43 4.90
N ILE A 109 -3.21 3.20 5.39
CA ILE A 109 -3.74 4.36 4.68
C ILE A 109 -2.61 5.37 4.44
N ALA A 110 -2.31 5.63 3.18
CA ALA A 110 -1.39 6.67 2.75
C ALA A 110 -2.17 7.92 2.34
N SER A 111 -1.55 9.10 2.48
CA SER A 111 -2.13 10.36 2.02
C SER A 111 -1.09 11.23 1.35
N GLU A 112 -1.48 11.90 0.28
CA GLU A 112 -0.67 12.91 -0.40
C GLU A 112 -1.59 13.96 -1.03
N ASN A 113 -1.33 15.24 -0.77
CA ASN A 113 -2.03 16.38 -1.37
C ASN A 113 -3.57 16.38 -1.19
N GLY A 114 -4.07 15.74 -0.13
CA GLY A 114 -5.51 15.59 0.15
C GLY A 114 -6.17 14.41 -0.55
N ILE A 115 -5.39 13.59 -1.26
CA ILE A 115 -5.81 12.29 -1.82
C ILE A 115 -5.28 11.19 -0.91
N TYR A 116 -6.15 10.25 -0.58
CA TYR A 116 -5.85 9.12 0.29
C TYR A 116 -5.86 7.85 -0.55
N LYS A 117 -4.98 6.92 -0.22
CA LYS A 117 -4.87 5.60 -0.85
C LYS A 117 -4.87 4.53 0.23
N LEU A 118 -5.62 3.47 -0.01
CA LEU A 118 -5.54 2.22 0.71
C LEU A 118 -5.62 1.07 -0.28
N THR A 119 -4.84 0.03 -0.04
CA THR A 119 -4.72 -1.11 -0.93
C THR A 119 -4.93 -2.40 -0.17
N GLY A 120 -5.46 -3.39 -0.88
CA GLY A 120 -5.64 -4.74 -0.40
C GLY A 120 -5.52 -5.72 -1.55
N CYS A 121 -4.99 -6.90 -1.27
CA CYS A 121 -4.89 -7.95 -2.26
C CYS A 121 -5.20 -9.33 -1.69
N LYS A 122 -5.52 -10.26 -2.59
CA LYS A 122 -5.89 -11.62 -2.22
C LYS A 122 -4.70 -12.31 -1.57
N GLN A 123 -4.94 -12.93 -0.43
CA GLN A 123 -3.89 -13.60 0.32
C GLN A 123 -3.20 -14.67 -0.53
N HIS A 124 -1.86 -14.66 -0.51
CA HIS A 124 -0.98 -15.54 -1.30
C HIS A 124 -1.08 -15.38 -2.83
N ASP A 125 -1.87 -14.44 -3.34
CA ASP A 125 -2.14 -14.28 -4.77
C ASP A 125 -2.39 -12.80 -5.14
N CYS A 126 -1.54 -11.91 -4.62
CA CYS A 126 -1.67 -10.48 -4.87
C CYS A 126 -1.58 -10.08 -6.36
N PRO A 127 -0.74 -10.73 -7.20
CA PRO A 127 -0.77 -10.49 -8.64
C PRO A 127 -2.07 -10.95 -9.33
N GLY A 128 -2.77 -11.96 -8.77
CA GLY A 128 -4.01 -12.47 -9.32
C GLY A 128 -5.22 -11.57 -9.01
N TYR A 129 -5.21 -10.92 -7.83
CA TYR A 129 -6.27 -9.99 -7.44
C TYR A 129 -5.75 -8.92 -6.48
N SER A 130 -5.82 -7.65 -6.89
CA SER A 130 -5.55 -6.50 -6.02
C SER A 130 -6.57 -5.40 -6.21
N THR A 131 -6.75 -4.58 -5.18
CA THR A 131 -7.65 -3.44 -5.17
C THR A 131 -6.93 -2.24 -4.59
N SER A 132 -7.02 -1.11 -5.29
CA SER A 132 -6.64 0.21 -4.79
C SER A 132 -7.87 1.08 -4.65
N ILE A 133 -8.08 1.64 -3.47
CA ILE A 133 -9.17 2.57 -3.17
C ILE A 133 -8.54 3.94 -2.96
N TYR A 134 -9.08 4.94 -3.67
CA TYR A 134 -8.64 6.32 -3.61
C TYR A 134 -9.78 7.21 -3.13
N TYR A 135 -9.47 8.13 -2.21
CA TYR A 135 -10.43 9.11 -1.72
C TYR A 135 -9.85 10.53 -1.86
N ASP A 136 -10.59 11.40 -2.54
CA ASP A 136 -10.31 12.83 -2.61
C ASP A 136 -11.13 13.56 -1.55
N ALA A 137 -10.48 14.05 -0.51
CA ALA A 137 -11.16 14.71 0.60
C ALA A 137 -11.72 16.10 0.22
N LYS A 138 -11.18 16.75 -0.81
CA LYS A 138 -11.64 18.09 -1.23
C LYS A 138 -12.97 18.01 -1.97
N ASN A 139 -13.10 16.99 -2.81
CA ASN A 139 -14.28 16.80 -3.65
C ASN A 139 -15.26 15.74 -3.11
N ASP A 140 -14.93 15.11 -1.98
CA ASP A 140 -15.62 13.94 -1.44
C ASP A 140 -15.87 12.90 -2.55
N ASN A 141 -14.81 12.44 -3.19
CA ASN A 141 -14.90 11.57 -4.35
C ASN A 141 -14.13 10.28 -4.09
N LEU A 142 -14.81 9.14 -4.23
CA LEU A 142 -14.24 7.81 -4.06
C LEU A 142 -14.00 7.16 -5.42
N ASN A 143 -12.83 6.55 -5.62
CA ASN A 143 -12.51 5.76 -6.80
C ASN A 143 -11.97 4.40 -6.35
N VAL A 144 -12.27 3.35 -7.11
CA VAL A 144 -11.79 1.99 -6.88
C VAL A 144 -11.15 1.48 -8.16
N SER A 145 -9.96 0.91 -8.05
CA SER A 145 -9.27 0.24 -9.14
C SER A 145 -9.07 -1.22 -8.75
N ILE A 146 -9.63 -2.14 -9.53
CA ILE A 146 -9.50 -3.59 -9.31
C ILE A 146 -8.63 -4.16 -10.42
N ASP A 147 -7.49 -4.72 -10.06
CA ASP A 147 -6.66 -5.51 -10.97
C ASP A 147 -6.94 -6.99 -10.78
N LYS A 148 -7.40 -7.65 -11.84
CA LYS A 148 -7.54 -9.11 -11.89
C LYS A 148 -6.64 -9.68 -12.97
N ASN A 149 -5.57 -10.36 -12.56
CA ASN A 149 -4.60 -10.98 -13.46
C ASN A 149 -4.05 -10.00 -14.53
N GLY A 150 -3.73 -8.77 -14.13
CA GLY A 150 -3.23 -7.71 -15.00
C GLY A 150 -4.31 -6.95 -15.78
N LYS A 151 -5.60 -7.26 -15.58
CA LYS A 151 -6.71 -6.52 -16.17
C LYS A 151 -7.28 -5.55 -15.13
N VAL A 152 -7.01 -4.27 -15.33
CA VAL A 152 -7.48 -3.19 -14.47
C VAL A 152 -8.90 -2.76 -14.88
N THR A 153 -9.79 -2.67 -13.90
CA THR A 153 -11.11 -2.07 -14.02
C THR A 153 -11.23 -0.93 -13.02
N ASP A 154 -11.52 0.27 -13.51
CA ASP A 154 -11.64 1.48 -12.70
C ASP A 154 -13.12 1.88 -12.52
N PHE A 155 -13.46 2.26 -11.31
CA PHE A 155 -14.77 2.76 -10.91
C PHE A 155 -14.58 4.15 -10.30
N ALA A 156 -15.33 5.13 -10.79
CA ALA A 156 -15.30 6.51 -10.33
C ALA A 156 -16.68 6.95 -9.84
N GLU A 157 -16.76 7.53 -8.64
CA GLU A 157 -18.03 7.95 -8.06
C GLU A 157 -18.53 9.27 -8.66
N LYS A 158 -17.73 10.34 -8.57
CA LYS A 158 -18.08 11.67 -9.11
C LYS A 158 -17.20 12.08 -10.30
N GLY A 159 -16.09 11.37 -10.51
CA GLY A 159 -15.10 11.63 -11.55
C GLY A 159 -13.79 10.93 -11.26
N LYS A 160 -12.89 10.90 -12.24
CA LYS A 160 -11.57 10.25 -12.08
C LYS A 160 -10.67 11.09 -11.18
N ILE A 161 -10.06 10.46 -10.18
CA ILE A 161 -9.03 11.10 -9.35
C ILE A 161 -7.68 11.04 -10.08
N THR A 162 -6.98 12.17 -10.11
CA THR A 162 -5.59 12.26 -10.57
C THR A 162 -4.68 12.03 -9.38
N VAL A 163 -3.85 10.99 -9.47
CA VAL A 163 -2.96 10.54 -8.39
C VAL A 163 -1.52 10.76 -8.83
N SER A 164 -0.66 11.26 -7.94
CA SER A 164 0.78 11.38 -8.18
C SER A 164 1.46 10.01 -8.26
N GLU A 165 2.60 9.93 -8.94
CA GLU A 165 3.37 8.67 -9.04
C GLU A 165 3.89 8.18 -7.68
N SER A 166 4.19 9.10 -6.77
CA SER A 166 4.57 8.79 -5.39
C SER A 166 3.42 8.16 -4.62
N LEU A 167 2.19 8.65 -4.76
CA LEU A 167 1.05 8.05 -4.08
C LEU A 167 0.65 6.71 -4.72
N LYS A 168 0.79 6.56 -6.04
CA LYS A 168 0.56 5.28 -6.73
C LYS A 168 1.50 4.17 -6.25
N SER A 169 2.75 4.49 -5.91
CA SER A 169 3.76 3.52 -5.48
C SER A 169 3.74 3.19 -3.98
N LYS A 170 2.98 3.93 -3.17
CA LYS A 170 2.79 3.67 -1.72
C LYS A 170 1.86 2.50 -1.43
#